data_AF-A0A7S0RZT3-F1
#
_entry.id   AF-A0A7S0RZT3-F1
#
_cell.length_a   1.000
_cell.length_b   1.000
_cell.length_c   1.000
_cell.angle_alpha   90.00
_cell.angle_beta   90.00
_cell.angle_gamma   90.00
#
_symmetry.space_group_name_H-M   'P 1'
#
loop_
_entity.id
_entity.type
_entity.pdbx_description
1 polymer ?
#
loop_
_entity_poly.entity_id
_entity_poly.type
_entity_poly.pdbx_seq_one_letter_code
_entity_poly.pdbx_strand_id
1 'polypeptide(L)'
;EGSAAAAPAPAPQHSASSGSLSGQEGQAAAPLQYLPVYFIALDHSTCSIMVVVRGTSALRDLVTDLCGHTTPFLGGHAHWGMLRAARALVVTEMDRLTSLVSQHPGYGIRFLGHSL
;
A
#
# COMPACT_ATOMS: atom_id res chain seq x y z
N GLU A 1 -52.86 20.63 -38.44
CA GLU A 1 -51.81 20.34 -39.44
C GLU A 1 -50.46 20.30 -38.74
N GLY A 2 -49.60 19.33 -39.09
CA GLY A 2 -48.18 19.24 -38.70
C GLY A 2 -47.92 18.95 -37.22
N SER A 3 -47.71 17.70 -36.77
CA SER A 3 -46.48 16.90 -36.96
C SER A 3 -45.19 17.66 -36.62
N ALA A 4 -44.65 17.39 -35.43
CA ALA A 4 -43.20 17.29 -35.21
C ALA A 4 -42.95 16.66 -33.82
N ALA A 5 -42.70 15.35 -33.81
CA ALA A 5 -42.00 14.69 -32.73
C ALA A 5 -40.56 15.23 -32.67
N ALA A 6 -40.07 15.57 -31.48
CA ALA A 6 -38.67 15.90 -31.26
C ALA A 6 -38.12 15.05 -30.10
N ALA A 7 -36.99 14.42 -30.42
CA ALA A 7 -36.32 13.28 -29.80
C ALA A 7 -35.77 13.51 -28.37
N PRO A 8 -35.43 12.41 -27.64
CA PRO A 8 -34.93 12.46 -26.25
C PRO A 8 -33.49 12.98 -26.11
N ALA A 9 -33.17 13.39 -24.88
CA ALA A 9 -31.89 13.94 -24.44
C ALA A 9 -30.66 13.08 -24.80
N PRO A 10 -29.48 13.70 -25.07
CA PRO A 10 -28.26 12.96 -25.36
C PRO A 10 -27.67 12.30 -24.11
N ALA A 11 -27.28 11.04 -24.27
CA ALA A 11 -26.56 10.23 -23.28
C ALA A 11 -25.19 10.83 -22.89
N PRO A 12 -24.68 10.56 -21.68
CA PRO A 12 -23.38 11.04 -21.24
C PRO A 12 -22.26 10.40 -22.08
N GLN A 13 -21.48 11.25 -22.74
CA GLN A 13 -20.28 10.82 -23.45
C GLN A 13 -19.19 10.50 -22.42
N HIS A 14 -18.90 9.22 -22.25
CA HIS A 14 -17.67 8.75 -21.62
C HIS A 14 -16.49 9.08 -22.54
N SER A 15 -15.83 10.21 -22.33
CA SER A 15 -14.51 10.49 -22.86
C SER A 15 -13.47 9.80 -21.95
N ALA A 16 -13.16 8.54 -22.29
CA ALA A 16 -11.98 7.87 -21.79
C ALA A 16 -10.74 8.56 -22.38
N SER A 17 -10.17 9.52 -21.66
CA SER A 17 -8.82 10.00 -21.93
C SER A 17 -7.84 8.97 -21.40
N SER A 18 -7.29 8.17 -22.32
CA SER A 18 -6.13 7.30 -22.10
C SER A 18 -4.95 8.13 -21.58
N GLY A 19 -4.81 8.18 -20.25
CA GLY A 19 -3.61 8.66 -19.59
C GLY A 19 -2.57 7.55 -19.62
N SER A 20 -1.54 7.72 -20.46
CA SER A 20 -0.33 6.93 -20.41
C SER A 20 0.29 7.05 -19.01
N LEU A 21 0.20 5.98 -18.22
CA LEU A 21 0.92 5.85 -16.96
C LEU A 21 2.41 5.64 -17.24
N SER A 22 3.11 6.73 -17.53
CA SER A 22 4.56 6.82 -17.39
C SER A 22 4.89 6.82 -15.90
N GLY A 23 4.84 5.63 -15.29
CA GLY A 23 5.32 5.36 -13.94
C GLY A 23 6.85 5.37 -13.89
N GLN A 24 7.45 6.55 -14.01
CA GLN A 24 8.81 6.78 -13.52
C GLN A 24 8.73 7.28 -12.08
N GLU A 25 8.48 6.37 -11.12
CA GLU A 25 8.85 6.61 -9.73
C GLU A 25 10.12 5.79 -9.47
N GLY A 26 11.25 6.50 -9.46
CA GLY A 26 12.58 5.92 -9.38
C GLY A 26 12.76 4.98 -8.19
N GLN A 27 13.59 3.95 -8.43
CA GLN A 27 14.24 3.13 -7.42
C GLN A 27 15.16 4.03 -6.56
N ALA A 28 14.59 4.76 -5.62
CA ALA A 28 15.34 5.35 -4.53
C ALA A 28 15.49 4.29 -3.44
N ALA A 29 16.72 4.06 -2.98
CA ALA A 29 16.99 3.27 -1.78
C ALA A 29 16.01 3.70 -0.68
N ALA A 30 15.25 2.76 -0.13
CA ALA A 30 14.24 3.07 0.88
C ALA A 30 14.95 3.73 2.06
N PRO A 31 14.70 5.02 2.35
CA PRO A 31 15.43 5.65 3.42
C PRO A 31 14.89 5.03 4.72
N LEU A 32 15.79 4.40 5.48
CA LEU A 32 15.52 3.71 6.75
C LEU A 32 14.73 4.58 7.74
N GLN A 33 14.72 5.89 7.53
CA GLN A 33 13.93 6.86 8.28
C GLN A 33 12.41 6.59 8.32
N TYR A 34 11.86 5.84 7.35
CA TYR A 34 10.44 5.43 7.35
C TYR A 34 10.23 3.98 7.77
N LEU A 35 11.30 3.24 8.06
CA LEU A 35 11.17 1.85 8.47
C LEU A 35 10.52 1.81 9.86
N PRO A 36 9.33 1.21 10.02
CA PRO A 36 8.70 1.16 11.32
C PRO A 36 9.51 0.24 12.25
N VAL A 37 9.20 0.27 13.54
CA VAL A 37 9.69 -0.79 14.43
C VAL A 37 8.86 -2.04 14.18
N TYR A 38 9.51 -3.16 13.87
CA TYR A 38 8.83 -4.43 13.62
C TYR A 38 9.71 -5.60 14.06
N PHE A 39 9.10 -6.78 14.12
CA PHE A 39 9.82 -8.05 14.19
C PHE A 39 9.17 -9.09 13.28
N ILE A 40 9.94 -10.10 12.91
CA ILE A 40 9.45 -11.27 12.16
C ILE A 40 9.61 -12.50 13.04
N ALA A 41 8.54 -13.28 13.18
CA ALA A 41 8.51 -14.50 13.97
C ALA A 41 7.93 -15.67 13.16
N LEU A 42 8.42 -16.87 13.47
CA LEU A 42 7.82 -18.12 12.97
C LEU A 42 6.90 -18.68 14.06
N ASP A 43 5.62 -18.81 13.75
CA ASP A 43 4.66 -19.49 14.59
C ASP A 43 4.35 -20.86 13.99
N HIS A 44 5.01 -21.88 14.54
CA HIS A 44 4.84 -23.26 14.11
C HIS A 44 3.48 -23.84 14.48
N SER A 45 2.79 -23.29 15.50
CA SER A 45 1.49 -23.80 15.94
C SER A 45 0.38 -23.48 14.94
N THR A 46 0.50 -22.33 14.26
CA THR A 46 -0.45 -21.87 13.22
C THR A 46 0.11 -21.95 11.81
N CYS A 47 1.29 -22.56 11.63
CA CYS A 47 2.04 -22.58 10.37
C CYS A 47 2.11 -21.18 9.74
N SER A 48 2.61 -20.19 10.49
CA SER A 48 2.60 -18.79 10.04
C SER A 48 3.97 -18.11 10.15
N ILE A 49 4.28 -17.28 9.15
CA ILE A 49 5.37 -16.30 9.19
C ILE A 49 4.72 -14.96 9.55
N MET A 50 4.93 -14.51 10.79
CA MET A 50 4.34 -13.28 11.32
C MET A 50 5.27 -12.10 11.12
N VAL A 51 4.78 -11.05 10.46
CA VAL A 51 5.42 -9.73 10.39
C VAL A 51 4.63 -8.81 11.30
N VAL A 52 5.20 -8.46 12.45
CA VAL A 52 4.50 -7.67 13.47
C VAL A 52 5.07 -6.26 13.48
N VAL A 53 4.26 -5.29 13.05
CA VAL A 53 4.61 -3.88 13.07
C VAL A 53 4.08 -3.26 14.36
N ARG A 54 4.97 -2.62 15.11
CA ARG A 54 4.65 -2.00 16.39
C ARG A 54 4.04 -0.62 16.14
N GLY A 55 2.89 -0.33 16.78
CA GLY A 55 2.24 0.96 16.70
C GLY A 55 2.97 2.08 17.45
N THR A 56 2.61 3.32 17.16
CA THR A 56 3.24 4.52 17.73
C THR A 56 3.17 4.55 19.27
N SER A 57 4.28 4.90 19.92
CA SER A 57 4.27 5.25 21.36
C SER A 57 4.94 6.59 21.69
N ALA A 58 5.49 7.29 20.68
CA ALA A 58 6.09 8.61 20.86
C ALA A 58 5.78 9.49 19.65
N LEU A 59 5.44 10.75 19.92
CA LEU A 59 5.04 11.83 19.00
C LEU A 59 5.97 12.05 17.76
N ARG A 60 7.13 11.41 17.71
CA ARG A 60 8.00 11.40 16.52
C ARG A 60 7.44 10.53 15.39
N ASP A 61 6.62 9.55 15.72
CA ASP A 61 5.82 8.77 14.76
C ASP A 61 4.61 9.59 14.24
N LEU A 62 4.19 10.66 14.94
CA LEU A 62 3.17 11.61 14.49
C LEU A 62 3.67 12.52 13.34
N VAL A 63 4.98 12.58 13.07
CA VAL A 63 5.51 13.33 11.91
C VAL A 63 5.12 12.64 10.59
N THR A 64 4.84 11.33 10.63
CA THR A 64 4.13 10.63 9.56
C THR A 64 2.62 10.86 9.54
N ASP A 65 2.01 11.43 10.59
CA ASP A 65 0.57 11.73 10.67
C ASP A 65 0.21 13.19 10.34
N LEU A 66 1.11 14.16 10.59
CA LEU A 66 0.72 15.58 10.52
C LEU A 66 0.66 16.17 9.11
N CYS A 67 1.26 15.51 8.12
CA CYS A 67 0.97 15.79 6.72
C CYS A 67 -0.02 14.73 6.24
N GLY A 68 -1.32 15.01 6.44
CA GLY A 68 -2.45 14.24 5.88
C GLY A 68 -2.54 14.30 4.35
N HIS A 69 -1.39 14.38 3.68
CA HIS A 69 -1.27 14.36 2.24
C HIS A 69 -1.37 12.92 1.77
N THR A 70 -2.39 12.68 0.96
CA THR A 70 -2.57 11.42 0.27
C THR A 70 -1.86 11.46 -1.07
N THR A 71 -1.34 10.32 -1.49
CA THR A 71 -0.65 10.15 -2.77
C THR A 71 -1.34 9.07 -3.59
N PRO A 72 -1.42 9.18 -4.92
CA PRO A 72 -1.96 8.12 -5.76
C PRO A 72 -1.24 6.79 -5.51
N PHE A 73 -2.02 5.71 -5.35
CA PHE A 73 -1.50 4.37 -5.12
C PHE A 73 -2.52 3.31 -5.55
N LEU A 74 -2.10 2.36 -6.40
CA LEU A 74 -2.92 1.23 -6.90
C LEU A 74 -4.32 1.65 -7.40
N GLY A 75 -4.42 2.75 -8.13
CA GLY A 75 -5.69 3.28 -8.65
C GLY A 75 -6.55 4.03 -7.62
N GLY A 76 -6.12 4.09 -6.36
CA GLY A 76 -6.71 4.92 -5.32
C GLY A 76 -5.69 5.92 -4.77
N HIS A 77 -5.86 6.28 -3.50
CA HIS A 77 -4.91 7.12 -2.77
C HIS A 77 -4.52 6.45 -1.46
N ALA A 78 -3.26 6.60 -1.07
CA ALA A 78 -2.73 6.12 0.21
C ALA A 78 -2.19 7.28 1.03
N HIS A 79 -2.17 7.14 2.36
CA HIS A 79 -1.45 8.07 3.23
C HIS A 79 0.04 8.02 2.85
N TRP A 80 0.63 9.17 2.52
CA TRP A 80 1.99 9.21 2.00
C TRP A 80 3.00 8.57 2.96
N GLY A 81 2.89 8.86 4.26
CA GLY A 81 3.72 8.27 5.31
C GLY A 81 3.60 6.75 5.40
N MET A 82 2.38 6.21 5.42
CA MET A 82 2.14 4.77 5.49
C MET A 82 2.66 4.06 4.24
N LEU A 83 2.50 4.66 3.05
CA LEU A 83 3.03 4.09 1.82
C LEU A 83 4.56 4.01 1.85
N ARG A 84 5.23 5.05 2.36
CA ARG A 84 6.69 5.05 2.52
C ARG A 84 7.16 3.99 3.51
N ALA A 85 6.46 3.84 4.63
CA ALA A 85 6.78 2.81 5.62
C ALA A 85 6.60 1.39 5.07
N ALA A 86 5.49 1.12 4.39
CA ALA A 86 5.23 -0.16 3.75
C ALA A 86 6.28 -0.48 2.68
N ARG A 87 6.61 0.49 1.81
CA ARG A 87 7.67 0.34 0.80
C ARG A 87 9.03 0.07 1.45
N ALA A 88 9.37 0.76 2.54
CA ALA A 88 10.62 0.54 3.25
C ALA A 88 10.72 -0.87 3.84
N LEU A 89 9.64 -1.36 4.47
CA LEU A 89 9.58 -2.72 4.98
C LEU A 89 9.74 -3.76 3.86
N VAL A 90 9.04 -3.57 2.74
CA VAL A 90 9.14 -4.45 1.58
C VAL A 90 10.57 -4.50 1.04
N VAL A 91 11.19 -3.35 0.79
CA VAL A 91 12.57 -3.30 0.28
C VAL A 91 13.56 -3.94 1.24
N THR A 92 13.34 -3.81 2.56
CA THR A 92 14.25 -4.33 3.58
C THR A 92 14.13 -5.84 3.76
N GLU A 93 12.90 -6.38 3.75
CA GLU A 93 12.65 -7.75 4.18
C GLU A 93 12.15 -8.70 3.08
N MET A 94 11.98 -8.24 1.83
CA MET A 94 11.47 -9.10 0.75
C MET A 94 12.30 -10.39 0.61
N ASP A 95 13.62 -10.28 0.49
CA ASP A 95 14.50 -11.44 0.29
C ASP A 95 14.44 -12.43 1.48
N ARG A 96 14.35 -11.89 2.69
CA ARG A 96 14.23 -12.69 3.91
C ARG A 96 12.88 -13.39 3.97
N LEU A 97 11.78 -12.70 3.67
CA LEU A 97 10.44 -13.27 3.65
C LEU A 97 10.30 -14.33 2.57
N THR A 98 10.84 -14.10 1.37
CA THR A 98 10.90 -15.10 0.30
C THR A 98 11.67 -16.34 0.75
N SER A 99 12.83 -16.14 1.38
CA SER A 99 13.63 -17.25 1.92
C SER A 99 12.88 -18.06 2.98
N LEU A 100 12.16 -17.40 3.90
CA LEU A 100 11.37 -18.07 4.92
C LEU A 100 10.20 -18.86 4.32
N VAL A 101 9.51 -18.31 3.31
CA VAL A 101 8.44 -19.02 2.60
C VAL A 101 8.97 -20.26 1.90
N SER A 102 10.14 -20.18 1.25
CA SER A 102 10.77 -21.34 0.61
C SER A 102 11.22 -22.41 1.61
N GLN A 103 11.70 -22.00 2.79
CA GLN A 103 12.15 -22.90 3.86
C GLN A 103 10.99 -23.55 4.62
N HIS A 104 9.80 -22.94 4.61
CA HIS A 104 8.61 -23.43 5.32
C HIS A 104 7.41 -23.59 4.38
N PRO A 105 7.43 -24.58 3.46
CA PRO A 105 6.28 -24.86 2.60
C PRO A 105 5.00 -25.09 3.40
N GLY A 106 3.91 -24.49 2.95
CA GLY A 106 2.61 -24.55 3.63
C GLY A 106 2.41 -23.50 4.72
N TYR A 107 3.43 -22.71 5.06
CA TYR A 107 3.26 -21.59 6.00
C TYR A 107 2.58 -20.40 5.31
N GLY A 108 1.67 -19.76 6.02
CA GLY A 108 1.05 -18.51 5.58
C GLY A 108 1.80 -17.28 6.09
N ILE A 109 1.95 -16.23 5.28
CA ILE A 109 2.42 -14.94 5.78
C ILE A 109 1.25 -14.21 6.45
N ARG A 110 1.49 -13.58 7.61
CA ARG A 110 0.53 -12.78 8.35
C ARG A 110 1.16 -11.46 8.76
N PHE A 111 0.48 -10.35 8.45
CA PHE A 111 0.85 -9.03 8.94
C PHE A 111 -0.02 -8.68 10.15
N LEU A 112 0.62 -8.27 11.25
CA LEU A 112 -0.03 -7.94 12.51
C LEU A 112 0.45 -6.58 12.99
N GLY A 113 -0.41 -5.89 13.74
CA GLY A 113 -0.07 -4.64 14.40
C GLY A 113 -1.21 -4.18 15.28
N HIS A 114 -0.90 -3.44 16.35
CA HIS A 114 -1.89 -2.80 17.20
C HIS A 114 -1.75 -1.30 17.04
N SER A 115 -2.69 -0.70 16.29
CA SER A 115 -2.61 0.70 15.86
C SER A 115 -1.35 0.98 15.01
N LEU A 116 -1.35 2.10 14.29
CA LEU A 116 -0.16 2.65 13.66
C LEU A 116 -0.02 4.07 14.20
#